data_AF-A0AA39FRT7-F1
#
_entry.id   AF-A0AA39FRT7-F1
#
_cell.length_a   1.000
_cell.length_b   1.000
_cell.length_c   1.000
_cell.angle_alpha   90.00
_cell.angle_beta   90.00
_cell.angle_gamma   90.00
#
_symmetry.space_group_name_H-M   'P 1'
#
loop_
_entity.id
_entity.type
_entity.pdbx_description
1 polymer ?
#
loop_
_entity_poly.entity_id
_entity_poly.type
_entity_poly.pdbx_seq_one_letter_code
_entity_poly.pdbx_strand_id
1 'polypeptide(L)'
;MGLSRMIREPPGGCNVGRIAVFIFISFILFNVTLAEDELMGPVFVKEPPNRVDFSNGTGAQVECQARGNPQPDIIWVRGDGTAVGDVPGLRQVLPNGNLVFPPFRAEDYRQEVHAQVYSCLATSPAGSVHSRDVNVRAVVAQYYDTDVNKEYAIRGNSAILKCVVPSFVADFVKVLSWHTDQGEEFTPTDDYGI
;
A
#
# COMPACT_ATOMS: atom_id res chain seq x y z
N MET A 1 84.66 57.00 -1.98
CA MET A 1 84.48 55.53 -1.89
C MET A 1 83.21 55.26 -1.11
N GLY A 2 82.23 54.59 -1.72
CA GLY A 2 80.94 54.27 -1.10
C GLY A 2 79.85 54.09 -2.16
N LEU A 3 79.85 52.92 -2.80
CA LEU A 3 78.92 52.54 -3.88
C LEU A 3 77.48 52.40 -3.36
N SER A 4 76.53 53.15 -3.94
CA SER A 4 75.11 52.79 -3.96
C SER A 4 74.91 51.56 -4.85
N ARG A 5 74.46 50.43 -4.30
CA ARG A 5 73.99 49.27 -5.07
C ARG A 5 72.48 49.38 -5.29
N MET A 6 72.10 49.67 -6.53
CA MET A 6 70.77 49.39 -7.08
C MET A 6 70.54 47.87 -7.10
N ILE A 7 69.47 47.41 -6.46
CA ILE A 7 68.96 46.05 -6.64
C ILE A 7 67.99 46.10 -7.83
N ARG A 8 68.31 45.33 -8.86
CA ARG A 8 67.54 45.20 -10.11
C ARG A 8 66.58 44.01 -9.93
N GLU A 9 65.28 44.24 -10.01
CA GLU A 9 64.28 43.17 -10.07
C GLU A 9 64.38 42.41 -11.41
N PRO A 10 64.21 41.07 -11.43
CA PRO A 10 64.20 40.29 -12.66
C PRO A 10 62.82 40.39 -13.36
N PRO A 11 62.76 40.46 -14.71
CA PRO A 11 61.50 40.36 -15.44
C PRO A 11 61.16 38.89 -15.67
N GLY A 12 59.90 38.50 -15.44
CA GLY A 12 59.40 37.18 -15.82
C GLY A 12 58.95 36.29 -14.66
N GLY A 13 58.10 36.82 -13.77
CA GLY A 13 57.29 35.99 -12.89
C GLY A 13 56.18 35.32 -13.69
N CYS A 14 56.41 34.07 -14.10
CA CYS A 14 55.46 33.27 -14.86
C CYS A 14 54.14 33.15 -14.07
N ASN A 15 53.00 33.45 -14.71
CA ASN A 15 51.61 33.36 -14.19
C ASN A 15 51.17 31.93 -13.81
N VAL A 16 52.12 31.03 -13.54
CA VAL A 16 51.96 29.60 -13.30
C VAL A 16 51.13 29.34 -12.05
N GLY A 17 51.34 30.13 -10.98
CA GLY A 17 50.57 29.98 -9.73
C GLY A 17 49.09 30.31 -9.91
N ARG A 18 48.75 31.39 -10.64
CA ARG A 18 47.36 31.77 -10.89
C ARG A 18 46.67 30.78 -11.82
N ILE A 19 47.33 30.37 -12.91
CA ILE A 19 46.80 29.38 -13.85
C ILE A 19 46.59 28.02 -13.16
N ALA A 20 47.53 27.58 -12.31
CA ALA A 20 47.39 26.35 -11.53
C ALA A 20 46.23 26.40 -10.54
N VAL A 21 45.98 27.55 -9.89
CA VAL A 21 44.81 27.74 -9.01
C VAL A 21 43.50 27.72 -9.80
N PHE A 22 43.43 28.38 -10.97
CA PHE A 22 42.24 28.31 -11.83
C PHE A 22 42.00 26.91 -12.38
N ILE A 23 43.06 26.17 -12.72
CA ILE A 23 42.96 24.75 -13.14
C ILE A 23 42.50 23.90 -11.95
N PHE A 24 43.04 24.08 -10.75
CA PHE A 24 42.58 23.35 -9.55
C PHE A 24 41.14 23.67 -9.18
N ILE A 25 40.73 24.94 -9.22
CA ILE A 25 39.36 25.36 -8.96
C ILE A 25 38.43 24.83 -10.05
N SER A 26 38.83 24.88 -11.32
CA SER A 26 38.09 24.28 -12.43
C SER A 26 37.98 22.76 -12.29
N PHE A 27 39.05 22.07 -11.89
CA PHE A 27 39.07 20.63 -11.66
C PHE A 27 38.18 20.26 -10.46
N ILE A 28 38.21 21.04 -9.38
CA ILE A 28 37.29 20.88 -8.23
C ILE A 28 35.85 21.12 -8.67
N LEU A 29 35.56 22.20 -9.39
CA LEU A 29 34.22 22.49 -9.93
C LEU A 29 33.74 21.38 -10.88
N PHE A 30 34.63 20.84 -11.72
CA PHE A 30 34.31 19.75 -12.65
C PHE A 30 34.03 18.42 -11.93
N ASN A 31 34.77 18.12 -10.86
CA ASN A 31 34.49 16.98 -9.99
C ASN A 31 33.18 17.16 -9.19
N VAL A 32 32.81 18.40 -8.84
CA VAL A 32 31.52 18.71 -8.21
C VAL A 32 30.35 18.55 -9.20
N THR A 33 30.56 18.79 -10.50
CA THR A 33 29.50 18.67 -11.52
C THR A 33 29.17 17.24 -11.99
N LEU A 34 29.95 16.22 -11.58
CA LEU A 34 29.80 14.83 -12.06
C LEU A 34 29.18 13.87 -11.02
N ALA A 35 28.37 14.40 -10.10
CA ALA A 35 27.42 13.63 -9.31
C ALA A 35 26.00 14.00 -9.74
N GLU A 36 25.63 13.68 -10.99
CA GLU A 36 24.23 13.37 -11.27
C GLU A 36 23.97 12.03 -10.56
N ASP A 37 23.59 12.10 -9.28
CA ASP A 37 22.91 10.98 -8.62
C ASP A 37 21.75 10.62 -9.56
N GLU A 38 21.73 9.40 -10.10
CA GLU A 38 20.68 8.95 -11.02
C GLU A 38 19.35 8.99 -10.27
N LEU A 39 18.71 10.15 -10.29
CA LEU A 39 17.55 10.46 -9.49
C LEU A 39 16.37 9.72 -10.11
N MET A 40 15.95 8.65 -9.46
CA MET A 40 14.86 7.79 -9.93
C MET A 40 13.63 8.05 -9.07
N GLY A 41 12.57 8.54 -9.71
CA GLY A 41 11.26 8.71 -9.07
C GLY A 41 10.73 7.41 -8.44
N PRO A 42 9.84 7.49 -7.45
CA PRO A 42 9.26 6.31 -6.83
C PRO A 42 8.47 5.48 -7.85
N VAL A 43 8.68 4.17 -7.85
CA VAL A 43 7.90 3.20 -8.63
C VAL A 43 7.49 2.06 -7.72
N PHE A 44 6.21 1.69 -7.74
CA PHE A 44 5.74 0.56 -6.95
C PHE A 44 6.35 -0.76 -7.45
N VAL A 45 6.90 -1.51 -6.50
CA VAL A 45 7.26 -2.92 -6.68
C VAL A 45 6.05 -3.79 -6.34
N LYS A 46 5.29 -3.40 -5.32
CA LYS A 46 4.08 -4.07 -4.88
C LYS A 46 3.02 -3.04 -4.51
N GLU A 47 1.93 -3.08 -5.26
CA GLU A 47 0.71 -2.33 -4.94
C GLU A 47 -0.28 -3.19 -4.18
N PRO A 48 -1.09 -2.59 -3.29
CA PRO A 48 -2.18 -3.28 -2.63
C PRO A 48 -3.32 -3.64 -3.61
N PRO A 49 -4.15 -4.65 -3.28
CA PRO A 49 -5.36 -4.95 -4.04
C PRO A 49 -6.41 -3.84 -3.86
N ASN A 50 -7.40 -3.78 -4.77
CA ASN A 50 -8.47 -2.79 -4.70
C ASN A 50 -9.49 -3.02 -3.57
N ARG A 51 -9.55 -4.25 -3.03
CA ARG A 51 -10.47 -4.64 -1.96
C ARG A 51 -9.76 -5.57 -0.97
N VAL A 52 -9.95 -5.30 0.32
CA VAL A 52 -9.45 -6.11 1.43
C VAL A 52 -10.59 -6.32 2.41
N ASP A 53 -11.17 -7.51 2.36
CA ASP A 53 -12.21 -7.94 3.30
C ASP A 53 -11.60 -8.92 4.31
N PHE A 54 -11.88 -8.72 5.59
CA PHE A 54 -11.35 -9.58 6.64
C PHE A 54 -12.28 -9.66 7.84
N SER A 55 -12.16 -10.73 8.64
CA SER A 55 -12.95 -10.86 9.86
C SER A 55 -12.29 -10.14 11.04
N ASN A 56 -13.08 -9.69 12.01
CA ASN A 56 -12.54 -9.13 13.25
C ASN A 56 -11.68 -10.11 14.06
N GLY A 57 -11.85 -11.43 13.86
CA GLY A 57 -11.03 -12.45 14.50
C GLY A 57 -9.69 -12.72 13.81
N THR A 58 -9.60 -12.50 12.49
CA THR A 58 -8.39 -12.77 11.71
C THR A 58 -7.48 -11.55 11.60
N GLY A 59 -8.07 -10.35 11.48
CA GLY A 59 -7.33 -9.15 11.09
C GLY A 59 -6.87 -9.20 9.63
N ALA A 60 -6.07 -8.22 9.22
CA ALA A 60 -5.49 -8.14 7.88
C ALA A 60 -4.16 -7.38 7.87
N GLN A 61 -3.34 -7.66 6.86
CA GLN A 61 -2.15 -6.87 6.53
C GLN A 61 -2.21 -6.49 5.05
N VAL A 62 -2.05 -5.20 4.78
CA VAL A 62 -2.03 -4.62 3.45
C VAL A 62 -0.61 -4.18 3.14
N GLU A 63 -0.02 -4.77 2.10
CA GLU A 63 1.38 -4.54 1.75
C GLU A 63 1.52 -3.46 0.68
N CYS A 64 2.50 -2.58 0.86
CA CYS A 64 2.89 -1.60 -0.12
C CYS A 64 4.40 -1.44 -0.14
N GLN A 65 5.02 -1.57 -1.32
CA GLN A 65 6.46 -1.43 -1.48
C GLN A 65 6.78 -0.64 -2.75
N ALA A 66 7.68 0.32 -2.63
CA ALA A 66 8.19 1.11 -3.73
C ALA A 66 9.71 1.15 -3.72
N ARG A 67 10.29 1.34 -4.90
CA ARG A 67 11.71 1.56 -5.13
C ARG A 67 11.92 2.92 -5.78
N GLY A 68 13.07 3.53 -5.53
CA GLY A 68 13.44 4.85 -6.03
C GLY A 68 14.88 5.15 -5.63
N ASN A 69 15.47 6.18 -6.22
CA ASN A 69 16.76 6.71 -5.78
C ASN A 69 16.62 8.23 -5.60
N PRO A 70 16.62 8.75 -4.36
CA PRO A 70 16.71 8.02 -3.07
C PRO A 70 15.52 7.09 -2.78
N GLN A 71 15.72 6.11 -1.88
CA GLN A 71 14.68 5.16 -1.47
C GLN A 71 13.44 5.92 -0.94
N PRO A 72 12.23 5.64 -1.46
CA PRO A 72 11.04 6.37 -1.05
C PRO A 72 10.52 5.91 0.31
N ASP A 73 9.95 6.87 1.05
CA ASP A 73 9.16 6.62 2.24
C ASP A 73 7.74 6.20 1.86
N ILE A 74 7.19 5.25 2.62
CA ILE A 74 5.82 4.75 2.44
C ILE A 74 4.91 5.38 3.47
N ILE A 75 3.89 6.09 2.99
CA ILE A 75 2.91 6.78 3.82
C ILE A 75 1.52 6.28 3.43
N TRP A 76 0.69 5.92 4.40
CA TRP A 76 -0.71 5.61 4.14
C TRP A 76 -1.54 6.89 4.24
N VAL A 77 -2.46 7.07 3.30
CA VAL A 77 -3.40 8.20 3.30
C VAL A 77 -4.82 7.70 3.11
N ARG A 78 -5.79 8.50 3.54
CA ARG A 78 -7.22 8.29 3.25
C ARG A 78 -7.60 8.90 1.90
N GLY A 79 -8.83 8.64 1.44
CA GLY A 79 -9.35 9.21 0.19
C GLY A 79 -9.39 10.75 0.14
N ASP A 80 -9.28 11.43 1.28
CA ASP A 80 -9.16 12.89 1.39
C ASP A 80 -7.71 13.40 1.35
N GLY A 81 -6.72 12.50 1.24
CA GLY A 81 -5.29 12.81 1.29
C GLY A 81 -4.71 12.95 2.71
N THR A 82 -5.52 12.79 3.76
CA THR A 82 -5.05 12.89 5.14
C THR A 82 -4.17 11.70 5.48
N ALA A 83 -2.97 11.97 6.01
CA ALA A 83 -2.05 10.94 6.48
C ALA A 83 -2.69 10.07 7.57
N VAL A 84 -2.45 8.78 7.48
CA VAL A 84 -2.96 7.76 8.37
C VAL A 84 -1.90 7.40 9.40
N GLY A 85 -2.24 7.63 10.67
CA GLY A 85 -1.46 7.18 11.81
C GLY A 85 -2.04 5.94 12.49
N ASP A 86 -1.33 5.50 13.51
CA ASP A 86 -1.71 4.38 14.36
C ASP A 86 -2.97 4.68 15.17
N VAL A 87 -3.81 3.65 15.32
CA VAL A 87 -4.95 3.62 16.23
C VAL A 87 -4.71 2.43 17.16
N PRO A 88 -4.47 2.65 18.46
CA PRO A 88 -4.14 1.56 19.39
C PRO A 88 -5.13 0.40 19.30
N GLY A 89 -4.61 -0.80 19.04
CA GLY A 89 -5.39 -2.03 18.92
C GLY A 89 -6.15 -2.23 17.60
N LEU A 90 -6.27 -1.22 16.74
CA LEU A 90 -7.14 -1.28 15.55
C LEU A 90 -6.41 -1.09 14.22
N ARG A 91 -5.36 -0.26 14.20
CA ARG A 91 -4.58 0.00 12.99
C ARG A 91 -3.15 0.38 13.32
N GLN A 92 -2.19 -0.19 12.61
CA GLN A 92 -0.77 0.06 12.81
C GLN A 92 -0.08 0.21 11.45
N VAL A 93 0.77 1.22 11.31
CA VAL A 93 1.68 1.36 10.17
C VAL A 93 3.03 0.79 10.57
N LEU A 94 3.41 -0.32 9.96
CA LEU A 94 4.70 -0.96 10.25
C LEU A 94 5.86 -0.20 9.60
N PRO A 95 7.08 -0.28 10.17
CA PRO A 95 8.27 0.37 9.60
C PRO A 95 8.64 -0.08 8.18
N ASN A 96 8.16 -1.24 7.76
CA ASN A 96 8.35 -1.74 6.39
C ASN A 96 7.35 -1.17 5.37
N GLY A 97 6.43 -0.29 5.80
CA GLY A 97 5.41 0.33 4.96
C GLY A 97 4.09 -0.43 4.90
N ASN A 98 3.94 -1.57 5.58
CA ASN A 98 2.69 -2.32 5.59
C ASN A 98 1.66 -1.71 6.56
N LEU A 99 0.40 -1.69 6.16
CA LEU A 99 -0.73 -1.31 7.02
C LEU A 99 -1.37 -2.55 7.63
N VAL A 100 -1.37 -2.64 8.95
CA VAL A 100 -1.86 -3.79 9.69
C VAL A 100 -3.13 -3.43 10.46
N PHE A 101 -4.11 -4.31 10.38
CA PHE A 101 -5.35 -4.30 11.15
C PHE A 101 -5.34 -5.54 12.06
N PRO A 102 -4.98 -5.40 13.35
CA PRO A 102 -5.01 -6.51 14.29
C PRO A 102 -6.43 -7.07 14.49
N PRO A 103 -6.57 -8.31 14.99
CA PRO A 103 -7.84 -8.81 15.49
C PRO A 103 -8.41 -7.89 16.59
N PHE A 104 -9.72 -7.69 16.57
CA PHE A 104 -10.43 -6.77 17.47
C PHE A 104 -11.79 -7.32 17.89
N ARG A 105 -12.36 -6.81 18.98
CA ARG A 105 -13.68 -7.23 19.46
C ARG A 105 -14.80 -6.47 18.76
N ALA A 106 -16.02 -7.01 18.77
CA ALA A 106 -17.15 -6.39 18.09
C ALA A 106 -17.40 -4.94 18.56
N GLU A 107 -17.23 -4.69 19.85
CA GLU A 107 -17.37 -3.38 20.49
C GLU A 107 -16.32 -2.36 20.07
N ASP A 108 -15.15 -2.80 19.61
CA ASP A 108 -14.04 -1.93 19.17
C ASP A 108 -14.16 -1.56 17.69
N TYR A 109 -15.23 -1.98 17.01
CA TYR A 109 -15.45 -1.64 15.61
C TYR A 109 -15.60 -0.13 15.41
N ARG A 110 -14.70 0.46 14.60
CA ARG A 110 -14.79 1.87 14.19
C ARG A 110 -14.86 1.98 12.68
N GLN A 111 -15.92 2.60 12.16
CA GLN A 111 -16.13 2.78 10.72
C GLN A 111 -14.96 3.51 10.05
N GLU A 112 -14.40 4.53 10.71
CA GLU A 112 -13.26 5.31 10.20
C GLU A 112 -11.95 4.53 10.05
N VAL A 113 -11.87 3.33 10.66
CA VAL A 113 -10.73 2.41 10.57
C VAL A 113 -11.07 1.22 9.67
N HIS A 114 -12.22 0.58 9.93
CA HIS A 114 -12.61 -0.72 9.40
C HIS A 114 -13.49 -0.68 8.15
N ALA A 115 -14.03 0.47 7.76
CA ALA A 115 -14.83 0.64 6.55
C ALA A 115 -14.41 1.94 5.87
N GLN A 116 -13.20 1.92 5.30
CA GLN A 116 -12.53 3.11 4.80
C GLN A 116 -11.72 2.81 3.54
N VAL A 117 -11.61 3.80 2.67
CA VAL A 117 -10.74 3.78 1.50
C VAL A 117 -9.38 4.35 1.86
N TYR A 118 -8.34 3.55 1.63
CA TYR A 118 -6.95 3.92 1.82
C TYR A 118 -6.21 3.98 0.49
N SER A 119 -5.13 4.74 0.42
CA SER A 119 -4.13 4.62 -0.64
C SER A 119 -2.73 4.72 -0.06
N CYS A 120 -1.78 4.08 -0.73
CA CYS A 120 -0.37 4.14 -0.39
C CYS A 120 0.29 5.26 -1.19
N LEU A 121 1.00 6.14 -0.50
CA LEU A 121 1.81 7.22 -1.07
C LEU A 121 3.28 6.85 -0.90
N ALA A 122 3.98 6.65 -2.02
CA ALA A 122 5.43 6.52 -2.05
C ALA A 122 6.05 7.86 -2.40
N THR A 123 6.90 8.41 -1.53
CA THR A 123 7.46 9.76 -1.72
C THR A 123 8.96 9.78 -1.50
N SER A 124 9.69 10.51 -2.36
CA SER A 124 11.12 10.80 -2.21
C SER A 124 11.41 12.21 -2.75
N PRO A 125 12.62 12.75 -2.57
CA PRO A 125 13.01 14.03 -3.19
C PRO A 125 12.88 14.05 -4.73
N ALA A 126 12.85 12.88 -5.36
CA ALA A 126 12.69 12.72 -6.80
C ALA A 126 11.22 12.84 -7.28
N GLY A 127 10.26 12.75 -6.36
CA GLY A 127 8.83 12.84 -6.67
C GLY A 127 7.97 11.98 -5.75
N SER A 128 6.67 11.94 -6.04
CA SER A 128 5.70 11.17 -5.25
C SER A 128 4.68 10.49 -6.16
N VAL A 129 4.25 9.28 -5.80
CA VAL A 129 3.26 8.51 -6.55
C VAL A 129 2.24 7.86 -5.60
N HIS A 130 0.97 7.80 -6.03
CA HIS A 130 -0.11 7.14 -5.28
C HIS A 130 -0.45 5.77 -5.89
N SER A 131 -0.75 4.80 -5.04
CA SER A 131 -1.30 3.51 -5.46
C SER A 131 -2.76 3.67 -5.88
N ARG A 132 -3.34 2.59 -6.40
CA ARG A 132 -4.81 2.45 -6.47
C ARG A 132 -5.47 2.59 -5.10
N ASP A 133 -6.75 2.93 -5.12
CA ASP A 133 -7.61 2.92 -3.95
C ASP A 133 -7.82 1.50 -3.42
N VAL A 134 -7.75 1.36 -2.10
CA VAL A 134 -7.91 0.12 -1.35
C VAL A 134 -9.16 0.25 -0.50
N ASN A 135 -10.24 -0.42 -0.89
CA ASN A 135 -11.46 -0.49 -0.09
C ASN A 135 -11.28 -1.55 1.00
N VAL A 136 -11.06 -1.08 2.23
CA VAL A 136 -10.88 -1.94 3.40
C VAL A 136 -12.22 -2.11 4.11
N ARG A 137 -12.64 -3.37 4.31
CA ARG A 137 -13.89 -3.72 4.98
C ARG A 137 -13.66 -4.85 5.98
N ALA A 138 -13.57 -4.50 7.27
CA ALA A 138 -13.62 -5.49 8.34
C ALA A 138 -15.07 -5.91 8.60
N VAL A 139 -15.27 -7.20 8.80
CA VAL A 139 -16.55 -7.84 9.02
C VAL A 139 -16.54 -8.43 10.42
N VAL A 140 -17.46 -7.98 11.25
CA VAL A 140 -17.61 -8.56 12.59
C VAL A 140 -18.33 -9.89 12.45
N ALA A 141 -17.70 -10.96 12.93
CA ALA A 141 -18.32 -12.28 13.00
C ALA A 141 -19.53 -12.21 13.94
N GLN A 142 -20.71 -12.42 13.39
CA GLN A 142 -21.97 -12.49 14.12
C GLN A 142 -22.61 -13.85 13.90
N TYR A 143 -23.36 -14.31 14.89
CA TYR A 143 -24.18 -15.50 14.73
C TYR A 143 -25.25 -15.25 13.66
N TYR A 144 -25.38 -16.18 12.73
CA TYR A 144 -26.43 -16.19 11.73
C TYR A 144 -27.02 -17.60 11.64
N ASP A 145 -28.27 -17.68 11.23
CA ASP A 145 -28.92 -18.92 10.87
C ASP A 145 -29.52 -18.77 9.46
N THR A 146 -29.68 -19.89 8.77
CA THR A 146 -30.20 -19.92 7.41
C THR A 146 -31.49 -20.73 7.37
N ASP A 147 -32.50 -20.21 6.69
CA ASP A 147 -33.81 -20.84 6.63
C ASP A 147 -34.11 -21.41 5.24
N VAL A 148 -34.92 -22.46 5.18
CA VAL A 148 -35.51 -22.97 3.93
C VAL A 148 -37.02 -22.91 4.07
N ASN A 149 -37.64 -22.08 3.24
CA ASN A 149 -39.09 -21.91 3.25
C ASN A 149 -39.79 -23.04 2.48
N LYS A 150 -41.06 -23.28 2.82
CA LYS A 150 -41.91 -24.21 2.09
C LYS A 150 -42.20 -23.65 0.70
N GLU A 151 -41.76 -24.37 -0.33
CA GLU A 151 -42.04 -24.05 -1.73
C GLU A 151 -43.21 -24.92 -2.23
N TYR A 152 -44.09 -24.33 -3.04
CA TYR A 152 -45.27 -25.02 -3.60
C TYR A 152 -45.10 -25.21 -5.10
N ALA A 153 -45.19 -26.45 -5.57
CA ALA A 153 -45.11 -26.77 -6.99
C ALA A 153 -46.27 -27.67 -7.43
N ILE A 154 -46.75 -27.46 -8.66
CA ILE A 154 -47.73 -28.33 -9.29
C ILE A 154 -47.02 -29.60 -9.75
N ARG A 155 -47.65 -30.76 -9.56
CA ARG A 155 -47.11 -32.05 -10.00
C ARG A 155 -46.75 -32.01 -11.49
N GLY A 156 -45.51 -32.33 -11.81
CA GLY A 156 -44.96 -32.30 -13.17
C GLY A 156 -44.14 -31.05 -13.48
N ASN A 157 -44.22 -30.00 -12.65
CA ASN A 157 -43.37 -28.82 -12.76
C ASN A 157 -42.05 -29.00 -11.99
N SER A 158 -41.03 -28.26 -12.39
CA SER A 158 -39.81 -28.07 -11.62
C SER A 158 -40.08 -27.18 -10.39
N ALA A 159 -39.44 -27.50 -9.27
CA ALA A 159 -39.44 -26.68 -8.06
C ALA A 159 -38.01 -26.18 -7.79
N ILE A 160 -37.89 -24.99 -7.22
CA ILE A 160 -36.61 -24.40 -6.81
C ILE A 160 -36.68 -24.13 -5.32
N LEU A 161 -35.94 -24.90 -4.54
CA LEU A 161 -35.73 -24.59 -3.13
C LEU A 161 -34.63 -23.53 -3.00
N LYS A 162 -34.85 -22.56 -2.12
CA LYS A 162 -33.91 -21.46 -1.88
C LYS A 162 -33.46 -21.48 -0.43
N CYS A 163 -32.15 -21.49 -0.23
CA CYS A 163 -31.57 -21.25 1.08
C CYS A 163 -31.60 -19.73 1.33
N VAL A 164 -32.40 -19.31 2.31
CA VAL A 164 -32.56 -17.90 2.67
C VAL A 164 -31.41 -17.53 3.60
N VAL A 165 -30.38 -16.93 3.01
CA VAL A 165 -29.26 -16.35 3.74
C VAL A 165 -29.62 -14.92 4.13
N PRO A 166 -29.50 -14.53 5.42
CA PRO A 166 -29.75 -13.15 5.83
C PRO A 166 -28.90 -12.14 5.06
N SER A 167 -29.51 -11.03 4.63
CA SER A 167 -28.86 -10.08 3.70
C SER A 167 -27.57 -9.46 4.23
N PHE A 168 -27.41 -9.34 5.55
CA PHE A 168 -26.21 -8.75 6.16
C PHE A 168 -24.96 -9.64 6.08
N VAL A 169 -25.12 -10.94 5.79
CA VAL A 169 -24.00 -11.92 5.60
C VAL A 169 -23.93 -12.50 4.18
N ALA A 170 -24.85 -12.13 3.28
CA ALA A 170 -24.96 -12.70 1.95
C ALA A 170 -23.69 -12.56 1.09
N ASP A 171 -22.90 -11.50 1.29
CA ASP A 171 -21.61 -11.32 0.58
C ASP A 171 -20.53 -12.34 0.98
N PHE A 172 -20.70 -13.03 2.12
CA PHE A 172 -19.67 -13.86 2.75
C PHE A 172 -20.08 -15.33 2.89
N VAL A 173 -21.35 -15.65 2.68
CA VAL A 173 -21.90 -16.99 2.88
C VAL A 173 -22.41 -17.52 1.55
N LYS A 174 -22.01 -18.74 1.20
CA LYS A 174 -22.47 -19.46 0.01
C LYS A 174 -23.02 -20.83 0.37
N VAL A 175 -24.00 -21.30 -0.40
CA VAL A 175 -24.55 -22.65 -0.25
C VAL A 175 -23.48 -23.67 -0.67
N LEU A 176 -23.23 -24.66 0.19
CA LEU A 176 -22.23 -25.70 -0.05
C LEU A 176 -22.86 -27.02 -0.53
N SER A 177 -23.98 -27.40 0.07
CA SER A 177 -24.71 -28.63 -0.23
C SER A 177 -26.14 -28.51 0.30
N TRP A 178 -27.01 -29.36 -0.22
CA TRP A 178 -28.37 -29.56 0.27
C TRP A 178 -28.49 -30.96 0.87
N HIS A 179 -29.19 -31.07 2.00
CA HIS A 179 -29.41 -32.35 2.67
C HIS A 179 -30.90 -32.65 2.81
N THR A 180 -31.29 -33.90 2.63
CA THR A 180 -32.67 -34.36 2.88
C THR A 180 -32.83 -34.98 4.26
N ASP A 181 -34.07 -35.15 4.70
CA ASP A 181 -34.42 -35.87 5.93
C ASP A 181 -34.03 -37.36 5.88
N GLN A 182 -33.85 -37.91 4.68
CA GLN A 182 -33.36 -39.28 4.45
C GLN A 182 -31.83 -39.39 4.46
N GLY A 183 -31.11 -38.27 4.64
CA GLY A 183 -29.65 -38.24 4.68
C GLY A 183 -28.98 -38.23 3.31
N GLU A 184 -29.71 -37.89 2.25
CA GLU A 184 -29.14 -37.68 0.92
C GLU A 184 -28.44 -36.31 0.87
N GLU A 185 -27.36 -36.20 0.11
CA GLU A 185 -26.58 -34.98 -0.08
C GLU A 185 -26.52 -34.60 -1.56
N PHE A 186 -26.87 -33.35 -1.86
CA PHE A 186 -26.74 -32.75 -3.19
C PHE A 186 -25.72 -31.62 -3.13
N THR A 187 -24.57 -31.81 -3.77
CA THR A 187 -23.57 -30.76 -3.92
C THR A 187 -23.79 -29.98 -5.23
N PRO A 188 -23.50 -28.67 -5.25
CA PRO A 188 -23.38 -27.92 -6.49
C PRO A 188 -22.32 -28.59 -7.36
N THR A 189 -22.75 -29.24 -8.43
CA THR A 189 -21.86 -29.67 -9.51
C THR A 189 -21.68 -28.50 -10.44
N ASP A 190 -20.47 -28.27 -10.96
CA ASP A 190 -20.14 -27.15 -11.85
C ASP A 190 -21.02 -27.07 -13.12
N ASP A 191 -21.82 -28.12 -13.41
CA ASP A 191 -22.78 -28.20 -14.52
C ASP A 191 -24.18 -27.63 -14.21
N TYR A 192 -24.53 -27.42 -12.94
CA TYR A 192 -25.78 -26.76 -12.55
C TYR A 192 -25.45 -25.45 -11.84
N GLY A 193 -25.27 -24.41 -12.66
CA GLY A 193 -25.16 -23.03 -12.16
C GLY A 193 -26.33 -22.71 -11.24
N ILE A 194 -26.01 -22.39 -10.00
CA ILE A 194 -26.91 -21.74 -9.04
C ILE A 194 -27.05 -20.27 -9.43
#